data_AF-A0A9Q9ZXW5-F1
#
_entry.id   AF-A0A9Q9ZXW5-F1
#
_cell.length_a   1.000
_cell.length_b   1.000
_cell.length_c   1.000
_cell.angle_alpha   90.00
_cell.angle_beta   90.00
_cell.angle_gamma   90.00
#
_symmetry.space_group_name_H-M   'P 1'
#
loop_
_entity.id
_entity.type
_entity.pdbx_description
1 polymer ?
#
loop_
_entity_poly.entity_id
_entity_poly.type
_entity_poly.pdbx_seq_one_letter_code
_entity_poly.pdbx_strand_id
1 'polypeptide(L)'
;MLRLLLGFTLGEIHLANGLDACSGRVEILNGTWRTVCGESWDIDAAAVVCRELQCGRAVIADGQALFGVGTNPVSLSKVTCKGNESSITQCSHQWNENNCPQSNVAGVICSASSIIIIVAVVAVVLIILSALLIIYLVRKRQKQKKNPNLPFKRCS
;
A
#
# COMPACT_ATOMS: atom_id res chain seq x y z
N MET A 1 -17.90 0.45 11.38
CA MET A 1 -19.37 0.51 11.40
C MET A 1 -19.95 1.25 10.18
N LEU A 2 -19.54 0.89 8.96
CA LEU A 2 -20.19 1.42 7.74
C LEU A 2 -20.16 0.38 6.60
N ARG A 3 -20.40 -0.89 6.93
CA ARG A 3 -20.44 -2.02 5.97
C ARG A 3 -21.80 -2.74 5.92
N LEU A 4 -22.86 -2.21 6.55
CA LEU A 4 -24.10 -2.96 6.80
C LEU A 4 -25.39 -2.40 6.17
N LEU A 5 -25.37 -1.33 5.35
CA LEU A 5 -26.62 -0.72 4.86
C LEU A 5 -26.90 -0.85 3.36
N LEU A 6 -26.04 -1.52 2.58
CA LEU A 6 -26.32 -1.81 1.18
C LEU A 6 -26.04 -3.28 0.97
N GLY A 7 -27.06 -4.07 0.64
CA GLY A 7 -26.96 -5.51 0.36
C GLY A 7 -26.08 -5.84 -0.86
N PHE A 8 -24.79 -5.58 -0.75
CA PHE A 8 -23.76 -6.07 -1.64
C PHE A 8 -23.13 -7.29 -0.97
N THR A 9 -23.44 -8.49 -1.47
CA THR A 9 -22.52 -9.60 -1.33
C THR A 9 -21.32 -9.32 -2.25
N LEU A 10 -20.43 -8.42 -1.82
CA LEU A 10 -19.10 -8.31 -2.40
C LEU A 10 -18.36 -9.58 -2.00
N GLY A 11 -17.80 -10.32 -2.96
CA GLY A 11 -16.82 -11.33 -2.63
C GLY A 11 -15.77 -10.68 -1.73
N GLU A 12 -15.50 -11.25 -0.55
CA GLU A 12 -14.56 -10.62 0.38
C GLU A 12 -13.16 -10.68 -0.25
N ILE A 13 -12.69 -9.54 -0.77
CA ILE A 13 -11.32 -9.36 -1.24
C ILE A 13 -10.52 -8.63 -0.16
N HIS A 14 -9.27 -9.04 0.04
CA HIS A 14 -8.33 -8.31 0.89
C HIS A 14 -6.91 -8.34 0.32
N LEU A 15 -6.06 -7.46 0.86
CA LEU A 15 -4.64 -7.41 0.52
C LEU A 15 -3.82 -7.90 1.70
N ALA A 16 -2.97 -8.90 1.46
CA ALA A 16 -2.13 -9.51 2.47
C ALA A 16 -0.65 -9.19 2.25
N ASN A 17 0.11 -9.08 3.34
CA ASN A 17 1.56 -8.90 3.34
C ASN A 17 2.08 -7.67 2.57
N GLY A 18 1.29 -6.61 2.48
CA GLY A 18 1.73 -5.30 2.02
C GLY A 18 2.21 -4.39 3.15
N LEU A 19 2.74 -3.23 2.80
CA LEU A 19 3.20 -2.22 3.77
C LEU A 19 2.04 -1.43 4.38
N ASP A 20 0.89 -1.43 3.70
CA ASP A 20 -0.31 -0.72 4.09
C ASP A 20 -1.57 -1.45 3.58
N ALA A 21 -2.76 -0.90 3.88
CA ALA A 21 -4.04 -1.49 3.49
C ALA A 21 -4.35 -1.46 1.99
N CYS A 22 -3.52 -0.78 1.18
CA CYS A 22 -3.74 -0.55 -0.24
C CYS A 22 -2.64 -1.15 -1.12
N SER A 23 -1.78 -1.98 -0.53
CA SER A 23 -0.76 -2.77 -1.20
C SER A 23 -0.76 -4.18 -0.65
N GLY A 24 -0.39 -5.17 -1.47
CA GLY A 24 -0.26 -6.54 -1.02
C GLY A 24 -0.65 -7.59 -2.05
N ARG A 25 -0.50 -8.85 -1.64
CA ARG A 25 -1.02 -10.02 -2.34
C ARG A 25 -2.54 -9.98 -2.36
N VAL A 26 -3.14 -10.26 -3.51
CA VAL A 26 -4.60 -10.34 -3.67
C VAL A 26 -5.10 -11.70 -3.19
N GLU A 27 -6.03 -11.69 -2.23
CA GLU A 27 -6.76 -12.90 -1.84
C GLU A 27 -8.27 -12.65 -1.85
N ILE A 28 -9.03 -13.66 -2.27
CA ILE A 28 -10.49 -13.64 -2.38
C ILE A 28 -11.10 -14.73 -1.51
N LEU A 29 -12.28 -14.46 -0.96
CA LEU A 29 -13.06 -15.45 -0.23
C LEU A 29 -13.93 -16.27 -1.17
N ASN A 30 -13.68 -17.59 -1.19
CA ASN A 30 -14.55 -18.58 -1.82
C ASN A 30 -14.69 -19.80 -0.90
N GLY A 31 -15.50 -19.63 0.15
CA GLY A 31 -15.59 -20.56 1.30
C GLY A 31 -14.40 -20.43 2.26
N THR A 32 -13.18 -20.42 1.74
CA THR A 32 -11.95 -20.06 2.46
C THR A 32 -11.21 -18.96 1.71
N TRP A 33 -10.25 -18.30 2.37
CA TRP A 33 -9.33 -17.39 1.70
C TRP A 33 -8.48 -18.13 0.68
N ARG A 34 -8.36 -17.56 -0.51
CA ARG A 34 -7.63 -18.14 -1.64
C ARG A 34 -6.87 -17.09 -2.41
N THR A 35 -5.72 -17.48 -2.97
CA THR A 35 -4.87 -16.58 -3.75
C THR A 35 -5.30 -16.53 -5.22
N VAL A 36 -4.90 -15.46 -5.91
CA VAL A 36 -5.13 -15.26 -7.33
C VAL A 36 -3.82 -15.53 -8.08
N CYS A 37 -3.90 -16.25 -9.20
CA CYS A 37 -2.74 -16.53 -10.04
C CYS A 37 -2.25 -15.24 -10.71
N GLY A 38 -0.94 -15.03 -10.69
CA GLY A 38 -0.28 -13.92 -11.36
C GLY A 38 -0.13 -14.10 -12.87
N GLU A 39 -0.46 -15.27 -13.41
CA GLU A 39 -0.43 -15.51 -14.86
C GLU A 39 -1.52 -14.70 -15.56
N SER A 40 -1.11 -13.88 -16.54
CA SER A 40 -1.98 -12.89 -17.22
C SER A 40 -2.52 -11.78 -16.29
N TRP A 41 -1.93 -11.61 -15.10
CA TRP A 41 -2.29 -10.50 -14.21
C TRP A 41 -1.77 -9.18 -14.77
N ASP A 42 -2.68 -8.24 -15.01
CA ASP A 42 -2.38 -6.96 -15.64
C ASP A 42 -2.90 -5.75 -14.84
N ILE A 43 -2.64 -4.55 -15.38
CA ILE A 43 -3.00 -3.30 -14.72
C ILE A 43 -4.51 -3.07 -14.68
N ASP A 44 -5.28 -3.65 -15.61
CA ASP A 44 -6.73 -3.51 -15.65
C ASP A 44 -7.38 -4.36 -14.55
N ALA A 45 -6.88 -5.57 -14.33
CA ALA A 45 -7.26 -6.40 -13.19
C ALA A 45 -6.89 -5.75 -11.85
N ALA A 46 -5.68 -5.20 -11.74
CA ALA A 46 -5.27 -4.44 -10.57
C ALA A 46 -6.15 -3.20 -10.34
N ALA A 47 -6.58 -2.52 -11.39
CA ALA A 47 -7.45 -1.35 -11.30
C ALA A 47 -8.84 -1.71 -10.74
N VAL A 48 -9.40 -2.86 -11.13
CA VAL A 48 -10.64 -3.39 -10.55
C VAL A 48 -10.46 -3.63 -9.06
N VAL A 49 -9.38 -4.30 -8.63
CA VAL A 49 -9.09 -4.55 -7.21
C VAL A 49 -8.94 -3.25 -6.40
N CYS A 50 -8.13 -2.31 -6.90
CA CYS A 50 -7.92 -1.04 -6.20
C CYS A 50 -9.21 -0.23 -6.06
N ARG A 51 -10.12 -0.31 -7.06
CA ARG A 51 -11.43 0.33 -7.01
C ARG A 51 -12.38 -0.39 -6.06
N GLU A 52 -12.44 -1.72 -6.11
CA GLU A 52 -13.25 -2.56 -5.22
C GLU A 52 -12.91 -2.31 -3.74
N LEU A 53 -11.63 -2.13 -3.45
CA LEU A 53 -11.10 -1.80 -2.11
C LEU A 53 -11.12 -0.30 -1.76
N GLN A 54 -11.53 0.56 -2.70
CA GLN A 54 -11.54 2.02 -2.52
C GLN A 54 -10.15 2.63 -2.21
N CYS A 55 -9.10 2.03 -2.74
CA CYS A 55 -7.69 2.42 -2.59
C CYS A 55 -7.18 3.34 -3.72
N GLY A 56 -8.09 3.88 -4.54
CA GLY A 56 -7.77 4.75 -5.67
C GLY A 56 -7.43 3.98 -6.93
N ARG A 57 -6.43 4.46 -7.69
CA ARG A 57 -6.01 3.86 -8.96
C ARG A 57 -4.92 2.82 -8.74
N ALA A 58 -4.84 1.81 -9.60
CA ALA A 58 -3.70 0.90 -9.63
C ALA A 58 -2.43 1.65 -10.09
N VAL A 59 -1.33 1.37 -9.40
CA VAL A 59 0.02 1.86 -9.72
C VAL A 59 0.87 0.72 -10.24
N ILE A 60 0.79 -0.45 -9.60
CA ILE A 60 1.51 -1.67 -9.99
C ILE A 60 0.56 -2.86 -9.96
N ALA A 61 0.64 -3.68 -11.01
CA ALA A 61 0.14 -5.04 -11.03
C ALA A 61 1.33 -5.99 -10.96
N ASP A 62 1.44 -6.74 -9.86
CA ASP A 62 2.49 -7.71 -9.64
C ASP A 62 1.95 -9.12 -9.93
N GLY A 63 2.58 -9.86 -10.84
CA GLY A 63 2.23 -11.25 -11.16
C GLY A 63 3.25 -12.28 -10.64
N GLN A 64 4.28 -11.85 -9.90
CA GLN A 64 5.45 -12.67 -9.56
C GLN A 64 5.63 -12.82 -8.05
N ALA A 65 4.54 -12.73 -7.29
CA ALA A 65 4.53 -12.94 -5.84
C ALA A 65 5.51 -12.05 -5.07
N LEU A 66 5.61 -10.75 -5.42
CA LEU A 66 6.40 -9.75 -4.69
C LEU A 66 6.03 -9.70 -3.20
N PHE A 67 4.75 -9.91 -2.90
CA PHE A 67 4.21 -9.95 -1.54
C PHE A 67 4.22 -11.36 -0.94
N GLY A 68 4.97 -12.29 -1.53
CA GLY A 68 5.02 -13.69 -1.16
C GLY A 68 3.81 -14.50 -1.64
N VAL A 69 3.98 -15.81 -1.71
CA VAL A 69 3.01 -16.74 -2.31
C VAL A 69 1.78 -17.02 -1.42
N GLY A 70 1.91 -16.79 -0.12
CA GLY A 70 0.88 -17.15 0.87
C GLY A 70 0.80 -18.65 1.14
N THR A 71 -0.05 -19.03 2.10
CA THR A 71 -0.33 -20.45 2.44
C THR A 71 -1.67 -20.92 1.89
N ASN A 72 -2.48 -19.99 1.39
CA ASN A 72 -3.81 -20.24 0.88
C ASN A 72 -3.74 -20.81 -0.55
N PRO A 73 -4.62 -21.75 -0.93
CA PRO A 73 -4.61 -22.35 -2.25
C PRO A 73 -4.94 -21.31 -3.33
N VAL A 74 -4.33 -21.45 -4.51
CA VAL A 74 -4.64 -20.64 -5.69
C VAL A 74 -5.99 -21.08 -6.23
N SER A 75 -6.89 -20.14 -6.51
CA SER A 75 -8.25 -20.48 -6.94
C SER A 75 -8.75 -19.76 -8.17
N LEU A 76 -8.21 -18.59 -8.48
CA LEU A 76 -8.62 -17.75 -9.61
C LEU A 76 -7.42 -17.62 -10.56
N SER A 77 -7.59 -18.01 -11.81
CA SER A 77 -6.54 -17.93 -12.84
C SER A 77 -7.05 -17.28 -14.11
N LYS A 78 -6.11 -16.89 -14.99
CA LYS A 78 -6.39 -16.27 -16.30
C LYS A 78 -7.37 -15.10 -16.18
N VAL A 79 -7.16 -14.29 -15.15
CA VAL A 79 -8.02 -13.14 -14.87
C VAL A 79 -7.79 -12.11 -15.95
N THR A 80 -8.82 -11.82 -16.74
CA THR A 80 -8.79 -10.78 -17.77
C THR A 80 -9.95 -9.83 -17.53
N CYS A 81 -9.62 -8.58 -17.20
CA CYS A 81 -10.58 -7.53 -16.93
C CYS A 81 -10.57 -6.51 -18.07
N LYS A 82 -11.69 -5.80 -18.24
CA LYS A 82 -11.79 -4.59 -19.08
C LYS A 82 -11.40 -3.32 -18.30
N GLY A 83 -11.28 -3.43 -16.98
CA GLY A 83 -10.91 -2.35 -16.08
C GLY A 83 -12.10 -1.53 -15.56
N ASN A 84 -13.33 -1.86 -15.97
CA ASN A 84 -14.56 -1.17 -15.55
C ASN A 84 -15.51 -2.03 -14.68
N GLU A 85 -15.12 -3.27 -14.42
CA GLU A 85 -15.85 -4.20 -13.56
C GLU A 85 -15.92 -3.70 -12.11
N SER A 86 -17.02 -3.97 -11.41
CA SER A 86 -17.16 -3.54 -10.02
C SER A 86 -16.43 -4.46 -9.02
N SER A 87 -16.20 -5.71 -9.41
CA SER A 87 -15.49 -6.71 -8.62
C SER A 87 -14.60 -7.58 -9.51
N ILE A 88 -13.47 -8.06 -8.98
CA ILE A 88 -12.56 -8.96 -9.70
C ILE A 88 -13.25 -10.27 -10.15
N THR A 89 -14.29 -10.68 -9.42
CA THR A 89 -15.11 -11.86 -9.75
C THR A 89 -16.03 -11.67 -10.95
N GLN A 90 -16.19 -10.45 -11.45
CA GLN A 90 -16.95 -10.15 -12.67
C GLN A 90 -16.09 -10.17 -13.94
N CYS A 91 -14.76 -10.17 -13.78
CA CYS A 91 -13.84 -10.32 -14.90
C CYS A 91 -13.94 -11.73 -15.50
N SER A 92 -13.41 -11.92 -16.72
CA SER A 92 -13.25 -13.27 -17.25
C SER A 92 -12.17 -14.00 -16.45
N HIS A 93 -12.46 -15.20 -15.93
CA HIS A 93 -11.53 -15.98 -15.12
C HIS A 93 -11.87 -17.47 -15.15
N GLN A 94 -10.93 -18.29 -14.67
CA GLN A 94 -11.13 -19.73 -14.47
C GLN A 94 -10.98 -20.08 -12.98
N TRP A 95 -11.86 -20.95 -12.49
CA TRP A 95 -11.82 -21.44 -11.12
C TRP A 95 -11.05 -22.76 -11.02
N ASN A 96 -10.29 -22.92 -9.94
CA ASN A 96 -9.62 -24.17 -9.56
C ASN A 96 -8.66 -24.71 -10.63
N GLU A 97 -7.94 -23.83 -11.33
CA GLU A 97 -6.93 -24.25 -12.30
C GLU A 97 -5.64 -24.65 -11.58
N ASN A 98 -5.25 -25.93 -11.70
CA ASN A 98 -4.09 -26.50 -11.00
C ASN A 98 -2.74 -26.14 -11.64
N ASN A 99 -2.73 -25.37 -12.72
CA ASN A 99 -1.52 -25.11 -13.52
C ASN A 99 -0.82 -23.80 -13.18
N CYS A 100 -1.27 -23.05 -12.17
CA CYS A 100 -0.58 -21.84 -11.75
C CYS A 100 0.74 -22.19 -11.05
N PRO A 101 1.91 -21.74 -11.54
CA PRO A 101 3.17 -21.91 -10.83
C PRO A 101 3.07 -21.25 -9.45
N GLN A 102 3.57 -21.92 -8.40
CA GLN A 102 3.53 -21.36 -7.04
C GLN A 102 4.23 -19.99 -6.94
N SER A 103 5.19 -19.68 -7.83
CA SER A 103 5.87 -18.39 -7.91
C SER A 103 5.02 -17.25 -8.50
N ASN A 104 3.85 -17.56 -9.08
CA ASN A 104 3.05 -16.61 -9.82
C ASN A 104 1.77 -16.32 -9.04
N VAL A 105 1.88 -15.45 -8.03
CA VAL A 105 0.75 -15.00 -7.24
C VAL A 105 0.56 -13.50 -7.45
N ALA A 106 -0.70 -13.11 -7.67
CA ALA A 106 -1.06 -11.75 -7.97
C ALA A 106 -0.97 -10.83 -6.74
N GLY A 107 -0.45 -9.64 -6.96
CA GLY A 107 -0.34 -8.55 -6.02
C GLY A 107 -0.65 -7.22 -6.67
N VAL A 108 -0.93 -6.21 -5.84
CA VAL A 108 -1.21 -4.85 -6.30
C VAL A 108 -0.56 -3.81 -5.40
N ILE A 109 -0.27 -2.65 -5.99
CA ILE A 109 -0.03 -1.41 -5.25
C ILE A 109 -0.97 -0.36 -5.81
N CYS A 110 -1.78 0.23 -4.94
CA CYS A 110 -2.73 1.29 -5.29
C CYS A 110 -2.19 2.67 -4.91
N SER A 111 -2.77 3.73 -5.49
CA SER A 111 -2.30 5.11 -5.28
C SER A 111 -2.46 5.60 -3.84
N ALA A 112 -3.43 5.10 -3.09
CA ALA A 112 -3.61 5.47 -1.69
C ALA A 112 -2.45 4.98 -0.80
N SER A 113 -1.74 3.91 -1.18
CA SER A 113 -0.50 3.48 -0.54
C SER A 113 0.59 4.54 -0.63
N SER A 114 0.75 5.12 -1.82
CA SER A 114 1.76 6.16 -2.06
C SER A 114 1.48 7.43 -1.25
N ILE A 115 0.21 7.80 -1.05
CA ILE A 115 -0.15 8.98 -0.25
C ILE A 115 0.26 8.78 1.22
N ILE A 116 -0.01 7.61 1.80
CA ILE A 116 0.34 7.31 3.19
C ILE A 116 1.86 7.33 3.38
N ILE A 117 2.62 6.72 2.46
CA ILE A 117 4.08 6.72 2.49
C ILE A 117 4.63 8.15 2.38
N ILE A 118 4.13 8.97 1.45
CA ILE A 118 4.58 10.36 1.28
C ILE A 118 4.30 11.17 2.54
N VAL A 119 3.09 11.08 3.11
CA VAL A 119 2.73 11.80 4.34
C VAL A 119 3.63 11.37 5.51
N ALA A 120 3.89 10.07 5.66
CA ALA A 120 4.78 9.55 6.69
C ALA A 120 6.22 10.07 6.51
N VAL A 121 6.76 10.03 5.29
CA VAL A 121 8.11 10.53 4.99
C VAL A 121 8.21 12.03 5.26
N VAL A 122 7.24 12.84 4.81
CA VAL A 122 7.21 14.28 5.06
C VAL A 122 7.15 14.56 6.57
N ALA A 123 6.29 13.86 7.31
CA ALA A 123 6.20 14.01 8.75
C ALA A 123 7.53 13.69 9.46
N VAL A 124 8.19 12.59 9.09
CA VAL A 124 9.51 12.22 9.63
C VAL A 124 10.57 13.28 9.33
N VAL A 125 10.61 13.80 8.10
CA VAL A 125 11.54 14.88 7.71
C VAL A 125 11.30 16.14 8.53
N LEU A 126 10.03 16.53 8.73
CA LEU A 126 9.68 17.70 9.56
C LEU A 126 10.09 17.50 11.02
N ILE A 127 9.90 16.30 11.58
CA ILE A 127 10.33 15.95 12.93
C ILE A 127 11.86 16.07 13.04
N ILE A 128 12.62 15.51 12.08
CA ILE A 128 14.08 15.60 12.07
C ILE A 128 14.55 17.06 11.98
N LEU A 129 13.99 17.86 11.07
CA LEU A 129 14.35 19.27 10.92
C LEU A 129 14.04 20.09 12.18
N SER A 130 12.89 19.84 12.81
CA SER A 130 12.54 20.50 14.07
C SER A 130 13.49 20.11 15.21
N ALA A 131 13.88 18.83 15.32
CA ALA A 131 14.84 18.36 16.31
C ALA A 131 16.22 19.00 16.09
N LEU A 132 16.71 19.06 14.84
CA LEU A 132 17.98 19.71 14.50
C LEU A 132 17.95 21.22 14.85
N LEU A 133 16.85 21.90 14.57
CA LEU A 133 16.67 23.31 14.93
C LEU A 133 16.70 23.50 16.45
N ILE A 134 15.99 22.67 17.21
CA ILE A 134 15.99 22.71 18.68
C ILE A 134 17.41 22.48 19.21
N ILE A 135 18.12 21.46 18.72
CA ILE A 135 19.51 21.17 19.11
C ILE A 135 20.41 22.38 18.81
N TYR A 136 20.27 22.98 17.63
CA TYR A 136 21.01 24.19 17.24
C TYR A 136 20.73 25.36 18.21
N LEU A 137 19.47 25.64 18.52
CA LEU A 137 19.06 26.71 19.43
C LEU A 137 19.57 26.48 20.86
N VAL A 138 19.50 25.23 21.35
CA VAL A 138 20.05 24.85 22.66
C VAL A 138 21.55 25.04 22.68
N ARG A 139 22.29 24.58 21.67
CA ARG A 139 23.75 24.78 21.57
C ARG A 139 24.12 26.26 21.52
N LYS A 140 23.36 27.08 20.78
CA LYS A 140 23.55 28.54 20.72
C LYS A 140 23.35 29.17 22.10
N ARG A 141 22.28 28.81 22.82
CA ARG A 141 22.02 29.27 24.20
C ARG A 141 23.13 28.85 25.17
N GLN A 142 23.61 27.61 25.09
CA GLN A 142 24.71 27.13 25.93
C GLN A 142 26.03 27.88 25.65
N LYS A 143 26.31 28.21 24.38
CA LYS A 143 27.49 29.01 24.01
C LYS A 143 27.42 30.44 24.53
N GLN A 144 26.23 31.06 24.54
CA GLN A 144 26.01 32.37 25.17
C GLN A 144 26.18 32.31 26.70
N LYS A 145 25.65 31.27 27.36
CA LYS A 145 25.82 31.08 28.82
C LYS A 145 27.28 30.84 29.23
N LYS A 146 28.06 30.12 28.40
CA LYS A 146 29.50 29.90 28.64
C LYS A 146 30.38 31.11 28.30
N ASN A 147 29.88 32.11 27.58
CA ASN A 147 30.61 33.32 27.25
C ASN A 147 29.83 34.60 27.62
N PRO A 148 29.58 34.85 28.93
CA PRO A 148 28.81 36.01 29.39
C PRO A 148 29.55 37.37 29.24
N ASN A 149 30.84 37.36 28.88
CA ASN A 149 31.72 38.55 28.88
C ASN A 149 32.24 38.95 27.49
N LEU A 150 31.56 38.65 26.38
CA LEU A 150 31.92 39.26 25.10
C LEU A 150 31.46 40.74 25.11
N PRO A 151 32.37 41.73 25.03
CA PRO A 151 32.06 43.12 25.30
C PRO A 151 31.04 43.67 24.30
N PHE A 152 30.14 44.51 24.79
CA PHE A 152 29.34 45.44 23.99
C PHE A 152 30.33 46.30 23.18
N LYS A 153 30.63 45.92 21.94
CA LYS A 153 31.42 46.79 21.05
C LYS A 153 30.57 48.02 20.76
N ARG A 154 30.75 49.05 21.59
CA ARG A 154 30.31 50.41 21.33
C ARG A 154 31.09 50.85 20.09
N CYS A 155 30.41 50.93 18.95
CA CYS A 155 30.97 51.54 17.75
C CYS A 155 31.17 53.03 18.05
N SER A 156 32.41 53.50 17.91
CA SER A 156 32.74 54.93 17.88
C SER A 156 32.80 55.41 16.45
#